data_AF-A0A2D4PSV0-F1
#
_entry.id   AF-A0A2D4PSV0-F1
#
_cell.length_a   1.000
_cell.length_b   1.000
_cell.length_c   1.000
_cell.angle_alpha   90.00
_cell.angle_beta   90.00
_cell.angle_gamma   90.00
#
_symmetry.space_group_name_H-M   'P 1'
#
loop_
_entity.id
_entity.type
_entity.pdbx_description
1 polymer ?
#
loop_
_entity_poly.entity_id
_entity_poly.type
_entity_poly.pdbx_seq_one_letter_code
_entity_poly.pdbx_strand_id
1 'polypeptide(L)'
;LLVLEGFDLQLGWHAFMWDGKAKQHSYFQRHHVRNVLLKTWEKLKKKHYSKVPLWLSTLEALTYPNALDYDNILKYKDLVYDSGELKNRNQIQIQGKEIAWWPFLQIQTHYKKDKEQSGFNMTPEELDKIWQEPGKKTISKIYK
;
A
#
# COMPACT_ATOMS: atom_id res chain seq x y z
N LEU A 1 -21.40 1.37 1.59
CA LEU A 1 -20.05 0.78 1.47
C LEU A 1 -18.98 1.81 1.13
N LEU A 2 -19.14 2.61 0.05
CA LEU A 2 -18.17 3.64 -0.40
C LEU A 2 -17.63 4.58 0.70
N VAL A 3 -18.46 4.94 1.67
CA VAL A 3 -18.07 5.79 2.82
C VAL A 3 -17.10 5.05 3.75
N LEU A 4 -17.34 3.77 4.06
CA LEU A 4 -16.37 2.92 4.80
C LEU A 4 -15.13 2.61 3.94
N GLU A 5 -15.26 2.71 2.62
CA GLU A 5 -14.15 2.54 1.67
C GLU A 5 -13.26 3.77 1.54
N GLY A 6 -13.62 4.86 2.21
CA GLY A 6 -12.80 6.05 2.21
C GLY A 6 -12.78 6.75 0.86
N PHE A 7 -13.92 6.80 0.18
CA PHE A 7 -14.12 7.65 -0.99
C PHE A 7 -13.74 9.13 -0.73
N ASP A 8 -13.80 9.56 0.53
CA ASP A 8 -13.39 10.88 1.02
C ASP A 8 -11.94 10.95 1.52
N LEU A 9 -11.12 9.92 1.30
CA LEU A 9 -9.75 9.89 1.80
C LEU A 9 -8.81 10.78 1.00
N GLN A 10 -7.92 11.44 1.72
CA GLN A 10 -6.86 12.25 1.13
C GLN A 10 -5.69 11.42 0.59
N LEU A 11 -5.60 10.14 0.96
CA LEU A 11 -4.61 9.17 0.48
C LEU A 11 -5.31 7.86 0.13
N GLY A 12 -4.68 7.02 -0.70
CA GLY A 12 -5.16 5.67 -0.98
C GLY A 12 -5.13 4.76 0.25
N TRP A 13 -5.86 3.65 0.18
CA TRP A 13 -6.06 2.73 1.31
C TRP A 13 -4.76 2.14 1.86
N HIS A 14 -3.74 1.95 1.01
CA HIS A 14 -2.43 1.47 1.41
C HIS A 14 -1.72 2.36 2.44
N ALA A 15 -1.96 3.68 2.43
CA ALA A 15 -1.46 4.59 3.45
C ALA A 15 -2.01 4.21 4.84
N PHE A 16 -3.30 3.89 4.91
CA PHE A 16 -4.00 3.54 6.15
C PHE A 16 -3.58 2.17 6.69
N MET A 17 -3.17 1.27 5.81
CA MET A 17 -2.70 -0.06 6.18
C MET A 17 -1.22 -0.05 6.58
N TRP A 18 -0.40 0.81 5.99
CA TRP A 18 1.05 0.73 6.15
C TRP A 18 1.71 1.89 6.90
N ASP A 19 1.37 3.13 6.59
CA ASP A 19 2.03 4.32 7.17
C ASP A 19 1.43 4.74 8.54
N GLY A 20 0.39 4.04 9.00
CA GLY A 20 -0.15 4.16 10.35
C GLY A 20 -0.79 5.52 10.64
N LYS A 21 -0.86 5.90 11.93
CA LYS A 21 -1.55 7.10 12.42
C LYS A 21 -0.82 8.41 12.09
N ALA A 22 -0.56 8.71 10.82
CA ALA A 22 -0.20 10.07 10.46
C ALA A 22 -1.33 11.02 10.91
N LYS A 23 -0.99 12.16 11.53
CA LYS A 23 -1.96 13.15 12.05
C LYS A 23 -2.98 13.59 10.99
N GLN A 24 -2.61 13.48 9.71
CA GLN A 24 -3.44 13.70 8.52
C GLN A 24 -4.68 12.80 8.45
N HIS A 25 -4.80 11.77 9.30
CA HIS A 25 -5.86 10.75 9.24
C HIS A 25 -6.78 10.72 10.46
N SER A 26 -6.69 11.73 11.34
CA SER A 26 -7.51 11.80 12.56
C SER A 26 -9.01 11.75 12.27
N TYR A 27 -9.47 12.34 11.15
CA TYR A 27 -10.87 12.34 10.74
C TYR A 27 -11.41 10.92 10.45
N PHE A 28 -10.64 10.10 9.72
CA PHE A 28 -11.04 8.72 9.40
C PHE A 28 -11.16 7.84 10.65
N GLN A 29 -10.34 8.11 11.68
CA GLN A 29 -10.39 7.44 12.98
C GLN A 29 -11.55 7.90 13.88
N ARG A 30 -12.28 8.97 13.54
CA ARG A 30 -13.44 9.43 14.33
C ARG A 30 -14.61 8.44 14.24
N HIS A 31 -14.75 7.74 13.12
CA HIS A 31 -15.79 6.74 12.96
C HIS A 31 -15.46 5.47 13.77
N HIS A 32 -16.34 5.10 14.70
CA HIS A 32 -16.08 4.03 15.67
C HIS A 32 -15.72 2.69 15.01
N VAL A 33 -16.49 2.25 14.01
CA VAL A 33 -16.24 0.99 13.29
C VAL A 33 -14.87 1.01 12.59
N ARG A 34 -14.50 2.12 11.95
CA ARG A 34 -13.23 2.23 11.22
C ARG A 34 -12.05 2.21 12.18
N ASN A 35 -12.18 2.88 13.32
CA ASN A 35 -11.17 2.88 14.36
C ASN A 35 -10.94 1.48 14.94
N VAL A 36 -12.01 0.71 15.17
CA VAL A 36 -11.90 -0.68 15.63
C VAL A 36 -11.16 -1.53 14.60
N LEU A 37 -11.52 -1.42 13.31
CA LEU A 37 -10.86 -2.17 12.24
C LEU A 37 -9.38 -1.80 12.10
N LEU A 38 -9.03 -0.51 12.14
CA LEU A 38 -7.64 -0.07 12.08
C LEU A 38 -6.84 -0.58 13.29
N LYS A 39 -7.42 -0.55 14.50
CA LYS A 39 -6.75 -1.11 15.69
C LYS A 39 -6.55 -2.61 15.58
N THR A 40 -7.51 -3.35 15.04
CA THR A 40 -7.39 -4.79 14.78
C THR A 40 -6.33 -5.07 13.73
N TRP A 41 -6.33 -4.30 12.63
CA TRP A 41 -5.33 -4.39 11.59
C TRP A 41 -3.92 -4.12 12.14
N GLU A 42 -3.70 -3.07 12.93
CA GLU A 42 -2.40 -2.77 13.54
C GLU A 42 -1.87 -3.94 14.40
N LYS A 43 -2.76 -4.64 15.12
CA LYS A 43 -2.38 -5.83 15.89
C LYS A 43 -2.00 -7.00 14.99
N LEU A 44 -2.78 -7.25 13.93
CA LEU A 44 -2.48 -8.30 12.95
C LEU A 44 -1.17 -8.01 12.21
N LYS A 45 -1.01 -6.77 11.74
CA LYS A 45 0.19 -6.31 11.05
C LYS A 45 1.44 -6.56 11.89
N LYS A 46 1.45 -6.14 13.16
CA LYS A 46 2.58 -6.38 14.07
C LYS A 46 2.89 -7.84 14.33
N LYS A 47 1.88 -8.72 14.25
CA LYS A 47 2.05 -10.16 14.48
C LYS A 47 2.61 -10.88 13.26
N HIS A 48 2.21 -10.48 12.06
CA HIS A 48 2.52 -11.19 10.83
C HIS A 48 3.65 -10.54 10.03
N TYR A 49 3.63 -9.21 9.91
CA TYR A 49 4.62 -8.47 9.11
C TYR A 49 5.73 -7.89 9.99
N SER A 50 6.93 -8.45 9.84
CA SER A 50 8.19 -7.87 10.37
C SER A 50 8.91 -6.98 9.34
N LYS A 51 8.54 -7.10 8.06
CA LYS A 51 9.11 -6.37 6.92
C LYS A 51 8.00 -5.87 5.99
N VAL A 52 8.36 -5.00 5.05
CA VAL A 52 7.43 -4.44 4.07
C VAL A 52 6.99 -5.50 3.05
N PRO A 53 5.69 -5.80 2.92
CA PRO A 53 5.22 -6.82 1.99
C PRO A 53 5.16 -6.28 0.56
N LEU A 54 5.38 -7.16 -0.41
CA LEU A 54 5.44 -6.77 -1.82
C LEU A 54 4.10 -6.39 -2.45
N TRP A 55 2.97 -6.69 -1.79
CA TRP A 55 1.64 -6.29 -2.27
C TRP A 55 1.32 -4.81 -2.04
N LEU A 56 2.10 -4.12 -1.21
CA LEU A 56 1.89 -2.72 -0.90
C LEU A 56 2.17 -1.85 -2.12
N SER A 57 1.24 -0.93 -2.42
CA SER A 57 1.46 0.12 -3.42
C SER A 57 1.88 1.42 -2.75
N THR A 58 3.08 1.88 -3.09
CA THR A 58 3.64 3.17 -2.66
C THR A 58 2.89 4.35 -3.24
N LEU A 59 2.41 4.26 -4.49
CA LEU A 59 1.65 5.34 -5.10
C LEU A 59 0.27 5.50 -4.46
N GLU A 60 -0.40 4.39 -4.12
CA GLU A 60 -1.63 4.48 -3.30
C GLU A 60 -1.34 4.98 -1.89
N ALA A 61 -0.17 4.70 -1.33
CA ALA A 61 0.20 5.24 -0.02
C ALA A 61 0.47 6.76 -0.04
N LEU A 62 0.79 7.32 -1.20
CA LEU A 62 1.31 8.70 -1.34
C LEU A 62 0.40 9.65 -2.12
N THR A 63 -0.61 9.15 -2.83
CA THR A 63 -1.41 9.92 -3.78
C THR A 63 -2.89 9.89 -3.43
N TYR A 64 -3.59 10.98 -3.72
CA TYR A 64 -5.04 11.05 -3.63
C TYR A 64 -5.69 9.98 -4.52
N PRO A 65 -6.68 9.21 -4.02
CA PRO A 65 -7.34 8.14 -4.77
C PRO A 65 -7.88 8.59 -6.13
N ASN A 66 -8.40 9.82 -6.20
CA ASN A 66 -9.01 10.39 -7.40
C ASN A 66 -8.02 10.76 -8.51
N ALA A 67 -6.72 10.79 -8.20
CA ALA A 67 -5.65 11.07 -9.15
C ALA A 67 -4.92 9.80 -9.61
N LEU A 68 -5.35 8.62 -9.12
CA LEU A 68 -4.75 7.34 -9.44
C LEU A 68 -5.50 6.67 -10.58
N ASP A 69 -4.75 6.23 -11.59
CA ASP A 69 -5.22 5.25 -12.54
C ASP A 69 -5.22 3.87 -11.86
N TYR A 70 -6.41 3.43 -11.45
CA TYR A 70 -6.61 2.16 -10.75
C TYR A 70 -6.17 0.95 -11.59
N ASP A 71 -6.14 1.06 -12.91
CA ASP A 71 -5.69 -0.01 -13.81
C ASP A 71 -4.16 -0.15 -13.82
N ASN A 72 -3.44 0.87 -13.32
CA ASN A 72 -1.98 0.94 -13.28
C ASN A 72 -1.39 1.09 -11.87
N ILE A 73 -2.06 0.54 -10.87
CA ILE A 73 -1.51 0.50 -9.49
C ILE A 73 -0.23 -0.34 -9.45
N LEU A 74 0.89 0.35 -9.28
CA LEU A 74 2.21 -0.24 -9.09
C LEU A 74 2.40 -0.67 -7.64
N LYS A 75 2.76 -1.94 -7.44
CA LYS A 75 3.08 -2.52 -6.13
C LYS A 75 4.57 -2.79 -6.02
N TYR A 76 5.08 -3.00 -4.82
CA TYR A 76 6.50 -3.31 -4.64
C TYR A 76 6.96 -4.54 -5.45
N LYS A 77 6.12 -5.58 -5.62
CA LYS A 77 6.43 -6.71 -6.50
C LYS A 77 6.77 -6.31 -7.94
N ASP A 78 6.21 -5.20 -8.42
CA ASP A 78 6.45 -4.70 -9.77
C ASP A 78 7.70 -3.80 -9.80
N LEU A 79 8.04 -3.18 -8.67
CA LEU A 79 9.06 -2.14 -8.54
C LEU A 79 10.43 -2.65 -8.09
N VAL A 80 10.49 -3.73 -7.31
CA VAL A 80 11.77 -4.28 -6.80
C VAL A 80 12.14 -5.58 -7.49
N TYR A 81 13.44 -5.88 -7.53
CA TYR A 81 13.98 -7.19 -7.88
C TYR A 81 13.82 -8.17 -6.72
N ASP A 82 14.05 -9.47 -6.98
CA ASP A 82 14.12 -10.51 -5.96
C ASP A 82 15.21 -10.25 -4.91
N SER A 83 16.23 -9.45 -5.26
CA SER A 83 17.23 -8.95 -4.32
C SER A 83 16.70 -7.89 -3.34
N GLY A 84 15.48 -7.38 -3.54
CA GLY A 84 14.92 -6.25 -2.83
C GLY A 84 15.39 -4.88 -3.33
N GLU A 85 16.19 -4.83 -4.40
CA GLU A 85 16.64 -3.57 -5.00
C GLU A 85 15.59 -2.94 -5.91
N LEU A 86 15.43 -1.61 -5.82
CA LEU A 86 14.49 -0.85 -6.65
C LEU A 86 14.96 -0.81 -8.12
N LYS A 87 14.06 -1.18 -9.03
CA LYS A 87 14.22 -1.04 -10.47
C LYS A 87 14.29 0.43 -10.84
N ASN A 88 15.10 0.76 -11.84
CA ASN A 88 15.05 2.10 -12.43
C ASN A 88 13.78 2.26 -13.29
N ARG A 89 13.43 3.51 -13.60
CA ARG A 89 12.22 3.85 -14.36
C ARG A 89 12.15 3.14 -15.73
N ASN A 90 13.27 3.06 -16.45
CA ASN A 90 13.30 2.42 -17.77
C ASN A 90 13.00 0.92 -17.67
N GLN A 91 13.51 0.24 -16.64
CA GLN A 91 13.24 -1.18 -16.39
C GLN A 91 11.77 -1.44 -16.07
N ILE A 92 11.12 -0.53 -15.34
CA ILE A 92 9.68 -0.60 -15.06
C ILE A 92 8.89 -0.43 -16.36
N GLN A 93 9.30 0.51 -17.22
CA GLN A 93 8.66 0.75 -18.52
C GLN A 93 8.80 -0.43 -19.48
N ILE A 94 9.96 -1.11 -19.50
CA ILE A 94 10.17 -2.34 -20.30
C ILE A 94 9.21 -3.45 -19.88
N GLN A 95 8.77 -3.47 -18.62
CA GLN A 95 7.79 -4.44 -18.10
C GLN A 95 6.34 -4.06 -18.42
N GLY A 96 6.13 -3.10 -19.33
CA GLY A 96 4.81 -2.66 -19.78
C GLY A 96 4.09 -1.77 -18.76
N LYS A 97 4.81 -1.21 -17.79
CA LYS A 97 4.25 -0.31 -16.79
C LYS A 97 4.77 1.12 -17.00
N GLU A 98 3.89 2.03 -17.40
CA GLU A 98 4.25 3.43 -17.51
C GLU A 98 4.22 4.12 -16.13
N ILE A 99 5.24 4.93 -15.87
CA ILE A 99 5.28 5.79 -14.69
C ILE A 99 5.91 7.13 -15.07
N ALA A 100 5.26 8.23 -14.69
CA ALA A 100 5.81 9.57 -14.86
C ALA A 100 7.00 9.80 -13.90
N TRP A 101 7.86 10.75 -14.24
CA TRP A 101 9.07 11.06 -13.44
C TRP A 101 8.75 11.44 -11.99
N TRP A 102 7.76 12.30 -11.78
CA TRP A 102 7.37 12.79 -10.45
C TRP A 102 6.89 11.66 -9.51
N PRO A 103 5.93 10.81 -9.91
CA PRO A 103 5.56 9.63 -9.13
C PRO A 103 6.75 8.72 -8.81
N PHE A 104 7.64 8.50 -9.78
CA PHE A 104 8.82 7.67 -9.57
C PHE A 104 9.76 8.23 -8.47
N LEU A 105 9.96 9.55 -8.43
CA LEU A 105 10.75 10.21 -7.38
C LEU A 105 10.13 10.04 -5.98
N GLN A 106 8.80 10.07 -5.89
CA GLN A 106 8.08 9.81 -4.64
C GLN A 106 8.29 8.36 -4.18
N ILE A 107 8.19 7.39 -5.11
CA ILE A 107 8.47 5.98 -4.84
C ILE A 107 9.91 5.80 -4.32
N GLN A 108 10.91 6.42 -4.96
CA GLN A 108 12.30 6.29 -4.54
C GLN A 108 12.52 6.75 -3.10
N THR A 109 11.89 7.87 -2.72
CA THR A 109 11.98 8.43 -1.37
C THR A 109 11.36 7.50 -0.33
N HIS A 110 10.18 6.97 -0.63
CA HIS A 110 9.46 6.06 0.27
C HIS A 110 10.14 4.69 0.37
N TYR A 111 10.58 4.12 -0.75
CA TYR A 111 11.39 2.90 -0.81
C TYR A 111 12.63 2.98 0.07
N LYS A 112 13.36 4.11 0.03
CA LYS A 112 14.56 4.28 0.85
C LYS A 112 14.22 4.17 2.34
N LYS A 113 13.16 4.85 2.78
CA LYS A 113 12.68 4.78 4.17
C LYS A 113 12.27 3.35 4.55
N ASP A 114 11.48 2.69 3.71
CA ASP A 114 11.01 1.32 3.94
C ASP A 114 12.17 0.31 4.02
N LYS A 115 13.15 0.45 3.11
CA LYS A 115 14.36 -0.38 3.09
C LYS A 115 15.21 -0.19 4.35
N GLU A 116 15.40 1.05 4.79
CA GLU A 116 16.21 1.38 5.96
C GLU A 116 15.52 0.96 7.27
N GLN A 117 14.20 1.07 7.37
CA GLN A 117 13.46 0.79 8.60
C GLN A 117 13.16 -0.69 8.83
N SER A 118 12.85 -1.44 7.77
CA SER A 118 12.36 -2.82 7.94
C SER A 118 12.78 -3.75 6.81
N GLY A 119 13.18 -3.22 5.64
CA GLY A 119 13.45 -4.04 4.47
C GLY A 119 12.18 -4.68 3.90
N PHE A 120 12.33 -5.55 2.91
CA PHE A 120 11.21 -6.19 2.21
C PHE A 120 11.06 -7.66 2.57
N ASN A 121 9.81 -8.12 2.64
CA ASN A 121 9.50 -9.54 2.67
C ASN A 121 9.38 -10.06 1.23
N MET A 122 10.44 -10.69 0.73
CA MET A 122 10.48 -11.22 -0.63
C MET A 122 9.65 -12.50 -0.80
N THR A 123 9.31 -13.17 0.30
CA THR A 123 8.47 -14.36 0.31
C THR A 123 7.05 -14.00 0.71
N PRO A 124 6.03 -14.31 -0.11
CA PRO A 124 4.64 -14.00 0.24
C PRO A 124 4.23 -14.70 1.54
N GLU A 125 3.66 -13.93 2.48
CA GLU A 125 3.06 -14.47 3.69
C GLU A 125 1.67 -15.05 3.43
N GLU A 126 1.14 -15.86 4.35
CA GLU A 126 -0.22 -16.39 4.23
C GLU A 126 -1.28 -15.28 4.12
N LEU A 127 -1.09 -14.18 4.85
CA LEU A 127 -1.98 -13.01 4.77
C LEU A 127 -1.92 -12.31 3.41
N ASP A 128 -0.81 -12.41 2.68
CA ASP A 128 -0.67 -11.77 1.36
C ASP A 128 -1.65 -12.37 0.35
N LYS A 129 -1.98 -13.66 0.49
CA LYS A 129 -2.96 -14.35 -0.35
C LYS A 129 -4.34 -13.71 -0.24
N ILE A 130 -4.73 -13.29 0.97
CA ILE A 130 -5.99 -12.58 1.21
C ILE A 130 -5.96 -11.24 0.48
N TRP A 131 -4.90 -10.46 0.65
CA TRP A 131 -4.76 -9.12 0.04
C TRP A 131 -4.65 -9.15 -1.48
N GLN A 132 -4.16 -10.24 -2.06
CA GLN A 132 -3.98 -10.40 -3.51
C GLN A 132 -5.15 -11.10 -4.23
N GLU A 133 -6.16 -11.64 -3.51
CA GLU A 133 -7.35 -12.26 -4.11
C GLU A 133 -8.05 -11.34 -5.14
N PRO A 134 -8.29 -11.77 -6.39
CA PRO A 134 -8.96 -10.95 -7.41
C PRO A 134 -10.43 -10.63 -7.06
N GLY A 135 -10.97 -9.53 -7.59
CA GLY A 135 -12.42 -9.29 -7.65
C GLY A 135 -13.10 -8.68 -6.42
N LYS A 136 -12.34 -8.26 -5.39
CA LYS A 136 -12.88 -7.57 -4.21
C LYS A 136 -12.05 -6.33 -3.89
N LYS A 137 -12.71 -5.17 -3.70
CA LYS A 137 -12.06 -3.98 -3.13
C LYS A 137 -11.41 -4.37 -1.80
N THR A 138 -10.19 -3.89 -1.54
CA THR A 138 -9.29 -4.30 -0.43
C THR A 138 -10.00 -4.39 0.93
N ILE A 139 -10.96 -3.51 1.18
CA ILE A 139 -11.72 -3.41 2.43
C ILE A 139 -12.80 -4.48 2.57
N SER A 140 -13.46 -4.86 1.47
CA SER A 140 -14.45 -5.95 1.50
C SER A 140 -13.84 -7.28 1.91
N LYS A 141 -12.52 -7.44 1.78
CA LYS A 141 -11.74 -8.59 2.27
C LYS A 141 -11.54 -8.60 3.79
N ILE A 142 -11.73 -7.46 4.45
CA ILE A 142 -11.66 -7.33 5.91
C ILE A 142 -12.99 -7.75 6.56
N TYR A 143 -14.09 -7.65 5.82
CA TYR A 143 -15.44 -7.90 6.33
C TYR A 143 -16.02 -9.27 5.94
N LYS A 144 -15.46 -9.95 4.94
CA LYS A 144 -15.93 -11.25 4.45
C LYS A 144 -15.15 -12.40 5.06
#